data_AF-A0A1V9XLV5-F1
#
_entry.id   AF-A0A1V9XLV5-F1
#
_cell.length_a   1.000
_cell.length_b   1.000
_cell.length_c   1.000
_cell.angle_alpha   90.00
_cell.angle_beta   90.00
_cell.angle_gamma   90.00
#
_symmetry.space_group_name_H-M   'P 1'
#
loop_
_entity.id
_entity.type
_entity.pdbx_description
1 polymer ?
#
loop_
_entity_poly.entity_id
_entity_poly.type
_entity_poly.pdbx_seq_one_letter_code
_entity_poly.pdbx_strand_id
1 'polypeptide(L)'
;MGKTFGHLYKIRGIVYYRLSPYELSPLKGFLSKGIINLTRKFYNEIFFIAPPFAMTYVVMEYAKSENERISRKNPADFANDE
;
A
#
# COMPACT_ATOMS: atom_id res chain seq x y z
N MET A 1 2.94 -27.27 -22.83
CA MET A 1 2.72 -27.55 -21.40
C MET A 1 1.37 -26.96 -20.98
N GLY A 2 0.63 -27.66 -20.13
CA GLY A 2 -0.80 -27.50 -19.83
C GLY A 2 -1.36 -26.09 -19.75
N LYS A 3 -2.28 -25.77 -20.66
CA LYS A 3 -3.11 -24.55 -20.63
C LYS A 3 -4.61 -24.85 -20.44
N THR A 4 -5.00 -26.13 -20.45
CA THR A 4 -6.39 -26.57 -20.37
C THR A 4 -6.60 -27.47 -19.15
N PHE A 5 -7.80 -27.40 -18.57
CA PHE A 5 -8.22 -28.31 -17.49
C PHE A 5 -8.06 -29.76 -17.96
N GLY A 6 -7.47 -30.60 -17.11
CA GLY A 6 -7.10 -31.98 -17.44
C GLY A 6 -5.62 -32.20 -17.80
N HIS A 7 -4.91 -31.16 -18.26
CA HIS A 7 -3.48 -31.24 -18.62
C HIS A 7 -2.57 -30.32 -17.79
N LEU A 8 -3.07 -29.77 -16.69
CA LEU A 8 -2.36 -28.77 -15.87
C LEU A 8 -1.18 -29.37 -15.11
N TYR A 9 -1.43 -30.40 -14.29
CA TYR A 9 -0.42 -30.97 -13.40
C TYR A 9 -0.82 -32.39 -12.95
N LYS A 10 0.18 -33.21 -12.58
CA LYS A 10 -0.05 -34.56 -12.05
C LYS A 10 -0.04 -34.53 -10.51
N ILE A 11 -1.22 -34.47 -9.89
CA ILE A 11 -1.42 -34.51 -8.43
C ILE A 11 -1.95 -35.90 -8.05
N ARG A 12 -1.43 -36.51 -6.98
CA ARG A 12 -1.89 -37.80 -6.45
C ARG A 12 -2.02 -37.73 -4.92
N GLY A 13 -3.03 -38.38 -4.35
CA GLY A 13 -3.16 -38.58 -2.91
C GLY A 13 -3.69 -37.40 -2.09
N ILE A 14 -4.35 -36.40 -2.72
CA ILE A 14 -4.96 -35.28 -1.99
C ILE A 14 -6.49 -35.41 -2.03
N VAL A 15 -7.12 -35.35 -0.86
CA VAL A 15 -8.57 -35.34 -0.70
C VAL A 15 -8.99 -33.94 -0.23
N TYR A 16 -9.98 -33.35 -0.90
CA TYR A 16 -10.52 -32.03 -0.56
C TYR A 16 -11.97 -32.16 -0.09
N TYR A 17 -12.30 -31.51 1.01
CA TYR A 17 -13.67 -31.42 1.53
C TYR A 17 -14.21 -30.00 1.32
N ARG A 18 -15.47 -29.90 0.90
CA ARG A 18 -16.16 -28.62 0.67
C ARG A 18 -17.60 -28.75 1.15
N LEU A 19 -18.13 -27.66 1.71
CA LEU A 19 -19.54 -27.52 2.07
C LEU A 19 -20.27 -26.71 1.00
N SER A 20 -21.58 -26.93 0.87
CA SER A 20 -22.43 -26.15 -0.02
C SER A 20 -22.42 -24.67 0.40
N PRO A 21 -22.36 -23.71 -0.53
CA PRO A 21 -22.41 -22.28 -0.18
C PRO A 21 -23.66 -21.88 0.62
N TYR A 22 -24.77 -22.60 0.44
CA TYR A 22 -26.02 -22.37 1.17
C TYR A 22 -25.98 -22.79 2.65
N GLU A 23 -24.98 -23.59 3.03
CA GLU A 23 -24.76 -24.02 4.41
C GLU A 23 -23.74 -23.13 5.16
N LEU A 24 -23.04 -22.25 4.42
CA LEU A 24 -22.01 -21.39 4.97
C LEU A 24 -22.58 -19.99 5.27
N SER A 25 -22.15 -19.41 6.38
CA SER A 25 -22.36 -17.98 6.64
C SER A 25 -21.26 -17.18 5.94
N PRO A 26 -21.59 -16.26 5.02
CA PRO A 26 -20.61 -15.56 4.18
C PRO A 26 -19.69 -14.62 4.97
N LEU A 27 -20.13 -14.14 6.14
CA LEU A 27 -19.39 -13.19 6.97
C LEU A 27 -18.94 -13.79 8.31
N LYS A 28 -18.89 -15.13 8.40
CA LYS A 28 -18.50 -15.81 9.63
C LYS A 28 -17.10 -15.36 10.07
N GLY A 29 -17.02 -14.73 11.25
CA GLY A 29 -15.76 -14.27 11.83
C GLY A 29 -15.18 -13.00 11.19
N PHE A 30 -15.97 -12.24 10.41
CA PHE A 30 -15.51 -11.00 9.80
C PHE A 30 -14.98 -9.98 10.82
N LEU A 31 -15.75 -9.71 11.88
CA LEU A 31 -15.32 -8.76 12.91
C LEU A 31 -14.27 -9.37 13.85
N SER A 32 -14.51 -10.60 14.35
CA SER A 32 -13.60 -11.23 15.33
C SER A 32 -12.24 -11.59 14.74
N LYS A 33 -12.19 -12.25 13.57
CA LYS A 33 -10.93 -12.71 12.96
C LYS A 33 -10.46 -11.83 11.82
N GLY A 34 -11.39 -11.26 11.05
CA GLY A 34 -11.06 -10.42 9.90
C GLY A 34 -10.31 -9.16 10.31
N ILE A 35 -10.76 -8.45 11.34
CA ILE A 35 -10.10 -7.23 11.83
C ILE A 35 -8.70 -7.53 12.36
N ILE A 36 -8.54 -8.58 13.19
CA ILE A 36 -7.23 -8.97 13.74
C ILE A 36 -6.26 -9.36 12.62
N ASN A 37 -6.74 -10.07 11.60
CA ASN A 37 -5.89 -10.40 10.45
C ASN A 37 -5.55 -9.19 9.59
N LEU A 38 -6.47 -8.24 9.44
CA LEU A 38 -6.21 -7.00 8.70
C LEU A 38 -5.15 -6.16 9.40
N THR A 39 -5.26 -5.96 10.71
CA THR A 39 -4.25 -5.20 11.48
C THR A 39 -2.90 -5.89 11.43
N ARG A 40 -2.85 -7.21 11.62
CA ARG A 40 -1.60 -7.98 11.48
C ARG A 40 -0.96 -7.80 10.09
N LYS A 41 -1.74 -7.88 9.02
CA LYS A 41 -1.24 -7.66 7.65
C LYS A 41 -0.75 -6.22 7.46
N PHE A 42 -1.50 -5.24 7.96
CA PHE A 42 -1.13 -3.83 7.88
C PHE A 42 0.22 -3.56 8.56
N TYR A 43 0.44 -4.06 9.78
CA TYR A 43 1.71 -3.88 10.50
C TYR A 43 2.90 -4.55 9.81
N ASN A 44 2.68 -5.64 9.07
CA ASN A 44 3.76 -6.29 8.34
C ASN A 44 4.22 -5.46 7.13
N GLU A 45 3.30 -4.72 6.49
CA GLU A 45 3.59 -3.97 5.26
C GLU A 45 3.94 -2.50 5.52
N ILE A 46 3.44 -1.92 6.62
CA ILE A 46 3.56 -0.47 6.85
C ILE A 46 5.02 0.00 6.92
N PHE A 47 5.95 -0.84 7.39
CA PHE A 47 7.36 -0.47 7.45
C PHE A 47 8.06 -0.46 6.09
N PHE A 48 7.53 -1.17 5.09
CA PHE A 48 8.03 -1.11 3.73
C PHE A 48 7.41 0.06 2.95
N ILE A 49 6.13 0.32 3.20
CA ILE A 49 5.35 1.33 2.48
C ILE A 49 5.58 2.73 3.07
N ALA A 50 5.54 2.90 4.38
CA ALA A 50 5.57 4.23 5.01
C ALA A 50 6.85 5.05 4.73
N PRO A 51 8.07 4.47 4.76
CA PRO A 51 9.30 5.26 4.55
C PRO A 51 9.37 6.02 3.22
N PRO A 52 9.14 5.41 2.03
CA PRO A 52 9.17 6.15 0.78
C PRO A 52 8.07 7.22 0.68
N PHE A 53 6.88 6.97 1.24
CA PHE A 53 5.81 7.97 1.26
C PHE A 53 6.16 9.16 2.18
N ALA A 54 6.69 8.89 3.37
CA ALA A 54 7.13 9.93 4.30
C ALA A 54 8.27 10.77 3.71
N MET A 55 9.26 10.12 3.09
CA MET A 55 10.37 10.81 2.43
C MET A 55 9.88 11.71 1.30
N THR A 56 8.99 11.21 0.45
CA THR A 56 8.42 11.99 -0.65
C THR A 56 7.65 13.20 -0.12
N TYR A 57 6.89 13.04 0.96
CA TYR A 57 6.17 14.15 1.59
C TYR A 57 7.12 15.25 2.10
N VAL A 58 8.20 14.87 2.79
CA VAL A 58 9.21 15.83 3.28
C VAL A 58 9.88 16.58 2.13
N VAL A 59 10.25 15.87 1.05
CA VAL A 59 10.87 16.49 -0.13
C VAL A 59 9.91 17.48 -0.81
N MET A 60 8.62 17.13 -0.93
CA MET A 60 7.63 18.03 -1.50
C MET A 60 7.44 19.29 -0.66
N GLU A 61 7.37 19.17 0.66
CA GLU A 61 7.22 20.32 1.56
C GLU A 61 8.45 21.23 1.52
N TYR A 62 9.65 20.64 1.48
CA TYR A 62 10.88 21.39 1.28
C TYR A 62 10.89 22.13 -0.05
N ALA A 63 10.57 21.44 -1.16
CA ALA A 63 10.56 22.05 -2.48
C ALA A 63 9.55 23.21 -2.57
N LYS A 64 8.38 23.06 -1.93
CA LYS A 64 7.37 24.11 -1.88
C LYS A 64 7.85 25.34 -1.10
N SER A 65 8.37 25.13 0.11
CA SER A 65 8.85 26.24 0.96
C SER A 65 10.05 26.97 0.34
N GLU A 66 10.94 26.24 -0.32
CA GLU A 66 12.08 26.83 -1.03
C GLU A 66 11.65 27.61 -2.29
N ASN A 67 10.68 27.09 -3.05
CA ASN A 67 10.12 27.82 -4.19
C ASN A 67 9.45 29.13 -3.75
N GLU A 68 8.71 29.11 -2.64
CA GLU A 68 8.13 30.33 -2.06
C GLU A 68 9.22 31.31 -1.57
N ARG A 69 10.34 30.81 -1.03
CA ARG A 69 11.48 31.64 -0.60
C ARG A 69 12.15 32.34 -1.77
N ILE A 70 12.44 31.61 -2.85
CA ILE A 70 13.15 32.13 -4.04
C ILE A 70 12.24 33.03 -4.87
N SER A 71 10.94 32.75 -4.93
CA SER A 71 9.99 33.58 -5.70
C SER A 71 9.79 34.98 -5.11
N ARG A 72 10.18 35.21 -3.84
CA ARG A 72 10.14 36.53 -3.23
C ARG A 72 11.33 37.36 -3.69
N LYS A 73 11.07 38.62 -4.04
CA LYS A 73 12.11 39.60 -4.39
C LYS A 73 13.03 39.81 -3.19
N ASN A 74 14.34 39.78 -3.42
CA ASN A 74 15.33 40.07 -2.40
C ASN A 74 15.59 41.58 -2.32
N PRO A 75 15.33 42.25 -1.17
CA PRO A 75 15.55 43.69 -1.04
C PRO A 75 17.02 44.12 -1.24
N ALA A 76 17.96 43.21 -0.96
CA ALA A 76 19.39 43.51 -1.09
C ALA A 76 19.85 43.69 -2.54
N ASP A 77 19.10 43.15 -3.51
CA ASP A 77 19.45 43.26 -4.94
C ASP A 77 19.17 44.67 -5.50
N PHE A 78 18.35 45.47 -4.81
CA PHE A 78 17.98 46.84 -5.19
C PHE A 78 18.74 47.92 -4.40
N ALA A 79 19.70 47.53 -3.56
CA ALA A 79 20.39 48.46 -2.67
C ALA A 79 21.46 49.32 -3.37
N ASN A 80 21.92 48.91 -4.55
CA ASN A 80 22.94 49.61 -5.36
C ASN A 80 22.44 50.00 -6.76
N ASP A 81 21.11 49.94 -6.98
CA ASP A 81 20.49 50.36 -8.24
C ASP A 81 20.12 51.85 -8.08
N GLU A 82 21.06 52.73 -8.44
CA GLU A 82 20.84 54.17 -8.65
C GLU A 82 20.46 54.46 -10.11
#